data_AF-A0A158D012-F1
#
_entry.id   AF-A0A158D012-F1
#
_cell.length_a   1.000
_cell.length_b   1.000
_cell.length_c   1.000
_cell.angle_alpha   90.00
_cell.angle_beta   90.00
_cell.angle_gamma   90.00
#
_symmetry.space_group_name_H-M   'P 1'
#
loop_
_entity.id
_entity.type
_entity.pdbx_description
1 polymer ?
#
loop_
_entity_poly.entity_id
_entity_poly.type
_entity_poly.pdbx_seq_one_letter_code
_entity_poly.pdbx_strand_id
1 'polypeptide(L)'
;MSSQSDDWTASARRAYFGLLDDWNRQDAVAMAVRFTERGSLVGFDGSAIDGRTCIEAHLLPIFAEHPTPRFVAKVREVRRMANGQALLLRAVAGMWPRGATELEPGLNAIQTMVLSFCDGVYRIEMFQNTPAAFHGRPEESEKLSAELREIGKPAGA
;
A
#
# COMPACT_ATOMS: atom_id res chain seq x y z
N MET A 1 24.25 17.12 -12.75
CA MET A 1 23.09 16.45 -13.38
C MET A 1 22.53 15.36 -12.47
N SER A 2 22.28 15.67 -11.19
CA SER A 2 21.84 14.68 -10.18
C SER A 2 20.54 15.05 -9.45
N SER A 3 19.79 16.06 -9.89
CA SER A 3 18.56 16.48 -9.18
C SER A 3 17.28 15.80 -9.68
N GLN A 4 17.31 15.14 -10.84
CA GLN A 4 16.11 14.55 -11.46
C GLN A 4 15.91 13.07 -11.08
N SER A 5 16.94 12.38 -10.57
CA SER A 5 16.79 10.97 -10.14
C SER A 5 16.09 10.82 -8.80
N ASP A 6 16.20 11.82 -7.92
CA ASP A 6 15.72 11.72 -6.55
C ASP A 6 14.21 12.01 -6.46
N ASP A 7 13.68 12.80 -7.40
CA ASP A 7 12.30 13.27 -7.36
C ASP A 7 11.27 12.17 -7.64
N TRP A 8 11.54 11.25 -8.60
CA TRP A 8 10.58 10.20 -8.93
C TRP A 8 10.54 9.08 -7.88
N THR A 9 11.68 8.71 -7.29
CA THR A 9 11.70 7.70 -6.21
C THR A 9 10.98 8.25 -4.98
N ALA A 10 11.23 9.51 -4.63
CA ALA A 10 10.52 10.18 -3.56
C ALA A 10 9.02 10.29 -3.87
N SER A 11 8.64 10.63 -5.10
CA SER A 11 7.23 10.71 -5.52
C SER A 11 6.51 9.36 -5.42
N ALA A 12 7.14 8.26 -5.84
CA ALA A 12 6.57 6.92 -5.70
C ALA A 12 6.36 6.54 -4.24
N ARG A 13 7.36 6.80 -3.38
CA ARG A 13 7.25 6.57 -1.93
C ARG A 13 6.14 7.42 -1.31
N ARG A 14 6.01 8.68 -1.73
CA ARG A 14 4.96 9.60 -1.26
C ARG A 14 3.56 9.12 -1.62
N ALA A 15 3.39 8.62 -2.86
CA ALA A 15 2.12 8.01 -3.30
C ALA A 15 1.79 6.75 -2.49
N TYR A 16 2.77 5.86 -2.30
CA TYR A 16 2.62 4.62 -1.55
C TYR A 16 2.30 4.84 -0.07
N PHE A 17 3.14 5.59 0.65
CA PHE A 17 2.89 5.83 2.07
C PHE A 17 1.66 6.70 2.31
N GLY A 18 1.32 7.59 1.37
CA GLY A 18 0.06 8.31 1.43
C GLY A 18 -1.16 7.40 1.29
N LEU A 19 -1.12 6.39 0.41
CA LEU A 19 -2.19 5.39 0.30
C LEU A 19 -2.38 4.64 1.64
N LEU A 20 -1.28 4.20 2.26
CA LEU A 20 -1.33 3.51 3.55
C LEU A 20 -1.79 4.41 4.69
N ASP A 21 -1.42 5.69 4.67
CA ASP A 21 -1.90 6.66 5.66
C ASP A 21 -3.41 6.87 5.56
N ASP A 22 -3.96 7.02 4.35
CA ASP A 22 -5.40 7.17 4.15
C ASP A 22 -6.16 5.93 4.63
N TRP A 23 -5.63 4.72 4.39
CA TRP A 23 -6.16 3.49 4.98
C TRP A 23 -6.11 3.52 6.52
N ASN A 24 -4.98 3.92 7.10
CA ASN A 24 -4.80 3.98 8.56
C ASN A 24 -5.74 4.98 9.22
N ARG A 25 -6.08 6.06 8.51
CA ARG A 25 -7.08 7.06 8.90
C ARG A 25 -8.52 6.64 8.56
N GLN A 26 -8.72 5.52 7.87
CA GLN A 26 -10.02 5.03 7.40
C GLN A 26 -10.74 6.04 6.50
N ASP A 27 -9.96 6.73 5.66
CA ASP A 27 -10.41 7.82 4.79
C ASP A 27 -10.56 7.32 3.34
N ALA A 28 -11.74 6.77 3.02
CA ALA A 28 -12.04 6.16 1.72
C ALA A 28 -11.89 7.15 0.56
N VAL A 29 -12.33 8.40 0.76
CA VAL A 29 -12.29 9.46 -0.25
C VAL A 29 -10.84 9.84 -0.55
N ALA A 30 -10.04 10.11 0.48
CA ALA A 30 -8.62 10.44 0.28
C ALA A 30 -7.88 9.29 -0.40
N MET A 31 -8.13 8.05 0.03
CA MET A 31 -7.50 6.87 -0.55
C MET A 31 -7.84 6.71 -2.04
N ALA A 32 -9.12 6.85 -2.41
CA ALA A 32 -9.57 6.71 -3.79
C ALA A 32 -8.99 7.80 -4.71
N VAL A 33 -8.93 9.06 -4.27
CA VAL A 33 -8.43 10.19 -5.10
C VAL A 33 -6.99 9.98 -5.60
N ARG A 34 -6.18 9.12 -4.96
CA ARG A 34 -4.82 8.79 -5.39
C ARG A 34 -4.76 7.94 -6.66
N PHE A 35 -5.82 7.21 -6.98
CA PHE A 35 -5.90 6.38 -8.19
C PHE A 35 -6.15 7.24 -9.41
N THR A 36 -5.74 6.80 -10.59
CA THR A 36 -6.27 7.33 -11.85
C THR A 36 -7.77 7.04 -11.94
N GLU A 37 -8.49 7.68 -12.87
CA GLU A 37 -9.92 7.42 -13.05
C GLU A 37 -10.21 5.93 -13.30
N ARG A 38 -9.33 5.28 -14.06
CA ARG A 38 -9.41 3.86 -14.42
C ARG A 38 -8.52 2.95 -13.56
N GLY A 39 -7.96 3.48 -12.47
CA GLY A 39 -7.06 2.72 -11.62
C GLY A 39 -7.78 1.59 -10.90
N SER A 40 -7.05 0.52 -10.58
CA SER A 40 -7.61 -0.70 -9.99
C SER A 40 -6.95 -1.07 -8.67
N LEU A 41 -7.72 -1.75 -7.83
CA LEU A 41 -7.32 -2.27 -6.52
C LEU A 41 -7.57 -3.78 -6.47
N VAL A 42 -6.59 -4.54 -6.01
CA VAL A 42 -6.80 -5.90 -5.53
C VAL A 42 -6.52 -5.95 -4.04
N GLY A 43 -7.59 -6.19 -3.27
CA GLY A 43 -7.59 -6.26 -1.81
C GLY A 43 -6.89 -7.51 -1.26
N PHE A 44 -6.69 -7.53 0.06
CA PHE A 44 -6.04 -8.64 0.76
C PHE A 44 -6.78 -9.97 0.59
N ASP A 45 -8.10 -9.91 0.50
CA ASP A 45 -9.02 -11.04 0.28
C ASP A 45 -9.11 -11.45 -1.20
N GLY A 46 -8.41 -10.75 -2.10
CA GLY A 46 -8.46 -10.97 -3.54
C GLY A 46 -9.60 -10.25 -4.26
N SER A 47 -10.40 -9.44 -3.56
CA SER A 47 -11.42 -8.60 -4.19
C SER A 47 -10.78 -7.66 -5.20
N ALA A 48 -11.25 -7.69 -6.45
CA ALA A 48 -10.80 -6.81 -7.52
C ALA A 48 -11.81 -5.69 -7.76
N ILE A 49 -11.34 -4.45 -7.69
CA ILE A 49 -12.16 -3.25 -7.84
C ILE A 49 -11.54 -2.38 -8.93
N ASP A 50 -12.31 -2.11 -9.98
CA ASP A 50 -11.86 -1.33 -11.13
C ASP A 50 -12.53 0.05 -11.14
N GLY A 51 -11.69 1.09 -11.17
CA GLY A 51 -12.10 2.48 -11.26
C GLY A 51 -12.15 3.19 -9.91
N ARG A 52 -11.74 4.46 -9.92
CA ARG A 52 -11.65 5.30 -8.72
C ARG A 52 -12.95 5.34 -7.91
N THR A 53 -14.07 5.60 -8.58
CA THR A 53 -15.39 5.71 -7.93
C THR A 53 -15.82 4.39 -7.31
N CYS A 54 -15.50 3.25 -7.95
CA CYS A 54 -15.79 1.93 -7.41
C CYS A 54 -14.94 1.62 -6.17
N ILE A 55 -13.66 2.04 -6.18
CA ILE A 55 -12.76 1.90 -5.02
C ILE A 55 -13.32 2.68 -3.83
N GLU A 56 -13.73 3.93 -4.02
CA GLU A 56 -14.36 4.73 -2.97
C GLU A 56 -15.62 4.05 -2.41
N ALA A 57 -16.53 3.67 -3.31
CA ALA A 57 -17.80 3.01 -2.94
C ALA A 57 -17.59 1.68 -2.20
N HIS A 58 -16.53 0.94 -2.55
CA HIS A 58 -16.16 -0.31 -1.87
C HIS A 58 -15.59 -0.06 -0.47
N LEU A 59 -14.74 0.96 -0.31
CA LEU A 59 -14.04 1.24 0.96
C LEU A 59 -14.93 1.95 1.99
N LEU A 60 -15.88 2.78 1.56
CA LEU A 60 -16.79 3.52 2.45
C LEU A 60 -17.48 2.63 3.50
N PRO A 61 -18.22 1.56 3.14
CA PRO A 61 -18.86 0.70 4.13
C PRO A 61 -17.84 -0.04 5.01
N ILE A 62 -16.71 -0.51 4.44
CA ILE A 62 -15.66 -1.19 5.20
C ILE A 62 -15.13 -0.30 6.33
N PHE A 63 -14.83 0.96 6.01
CA PHE A 63 -14.30 1.91 6.99
C PHE A 63 -15.33 2.40 7.99
N ALA A 64 -16.63 2.43 7.63
CA ALA A 64 -17.71 2.77 8.54
C ALA A 64 -18.01 1.63 9.53
N GLU A 65 -17.92 0.37 9.10
CA GLU A 65 -18.37 -0.79 9.87
C GLU A 65 -17.23 -1.50 10.60
N HIS A 66 -15.98 -1.37 10.13
CA HIS A 66 -14.86 -2.13 10.66
C HIS A 66 -13.70 -1.23 11.08
N PRO A 67 -13.21 -1.36 12.33
CA PRO A 67 -11.98 -0.72 12.77
C PRO A 67 -10.76 -1.39 12.13
N THR A 68 -10.49 -1.08 10.85
CA THR A 68 -9.45 -1.76 10.08
C THR A 68 -8.07 -1.64 10.75
N PRO A 69 -7.28 -2.72 10.76
CA PRO A 69 -5.90 -2.69 11.25
C PRO A 69 -5.05 -1.65 10.51
N ARG A 70 -4.04 -1.11 11.20
CA ARG A 70 -3.15 -0.08 10.62
C ARG A 70 -1.91 -0.70 10.00
N PHE A 71 -1.61 -0.29 8.79
CA PHE A 71 -0.40 -0.65 8.08
C PHE A 71 0.86 -0.06 8.69
N VAL A 72 1.90 -0.89 8.69
CA VAL A 72 3.32 -0.53 8.71
C VAL A 72 3.98 -1.14 7.47
N ALA A 73 4.95 -0.47 6.85
CA ALA A 73 5.51 -0.97 5.60
C ALA A 73 6.94 -0.53 5.32
N LYS A 74 7.62 -1.29 4.45
CA LYS A 74 8.94 -0.97 3.92
C LYS A 74 8.98 -1.18 2.41
N VAL A 75 9.37 -0.11 1.70
CA VAL A 75 9.61 -0.15 0.26
C VAL A 75 10.87 -0.96 -0.03
N ARG A 76 10.75 -1.95 -0.91
CA ARG A 76 11.85 -2.82 -1.37
C ARG A 76 12.50 -2.27 -2.62
N GLU A 77 11.69 -1.76 -3.53
CA GLU A 77 12.12 -1.33 -4.84
C GLU A 77 11.23 -0.21 -5.36
N VAL A 78 11.84 0.74 -6.05
CA VAL A 78 11.15 1.59 -7.01
C VAL A 78 11.89 1.47 -8.33
N ARG A 79 11.17 1.15 -9.39
CA ARG A 79 11.71 0.95 -10.73
C ARG A 79 11.01 1.90 -11.70
N ARG A 80 11.81 2.68 -12.41
CA ARG A 80 11.34 3.53 -13.50
C ARG A 80 11.09 2.70 -14.77
N MET A 81 9.98 2.96 -15.44
CA MET A 81 9.56 2.28 -16.67
C MET A 81 9.12 3.33 -17.71
N ALA A 82 9.00 2.94 -18.98
CA ALA A 82 8.48 3.80 -20.05
C ALA A 82 9.07 5.22 -20.03
N ASN A 83 10.41 5.34 -20.00
CA ASN A 83 11.13 6.61 -19.92
C ASN A 83 10.70 7.55 -18.76
N GLY A 84 10.13 7.01 -17.67
CA GLY A 84 9.65 7.78 -16.52
C GLY A 84 8.16 8.07 -16.49
N GLN A 85 7.42 7.70 -17.54
CA GLN A 85 5.97 7.88 -17.54
C GLN A 85 5.28 6.88 -16.61
N ALA A 86 5.93 5.77 -16.27
CA ALA A 86 5.42 4.81 -15.31
C ALA A 86 6.48 4.42 -14.27
N LEU A 87 6.03 4.13 -13.05
CA LEU A 87 6.86 3.59 -11.97
C LEU A 87 6.24 2.30 -11.44
N LEU A 88 7.07 1.32 -11.14
CA LEU A 88 6.72 0.14 -10.35
C LEU A 88 7.31 0.32 -8.96
N LEU A 89 6.51 0.08 -7.93
CA LEU A 89 6.97 0.01 -6.55
C LEU A 89 6.61 -1.37 -5.98
N ARG A 90 7.60 -2.01 -5.35
CA ARG A 90 7.40 -3.22 -4.56
C ARG A 90 7.69 -2.92 -3.10
N ALA A 91 6.86 -3.42 -2.22
CA ALA A 91 6.99 -3.24 -0.79
C ALA A 91 6.51 -4.46 -0.03
N VAL A 92 6.87 -4.51 1.24
CA VAL A 92 6.24 -5.40 2.20
C VAL A 92 5.48 -4.55 3.21
N ALA A 93 4.38 -5.09 3.69
CA ALA A 93 3.56 -4.47 4.72
C ALA A 93 3.13 -5.50 5.75
N GLY A 94 2.81 -5.02 6.95
CA GLY A 94 2.07 -5.76 7.95
C GLY A 94 1.04 -4.85 8.58
N MET A 95 0.16 -5.43 9.37
CA MET A 95 -0.88 -4.69 10.05
C MET A 95 -0.85 -4.90 11.55
N TRP A 96 -1.03 -3.80 12.28
CA TRP A 96 -1.32 -3.81 13.69
C TRP A 96 -2.83 -3.67 13.90
N PRO A 97 -3.50 -4.66 14.52
CA PRO A 97 -4.89 -4.48 14.95
C PRO A 97 -5.01 -3.31 15.93
N ARG A 98 -6.13 -2.57 15.88
CA ARG A 98 -6.34 -1.40 16.74
C ARG A 98 -6.45 -1.82 18.21
N GLY A 99 -5.70 -1.18 19.08
CA GLY A 99 -5.56 -1.49 20.50
C GLY A 99 -4.58 -2.63 20.79
N ALA A 100 -4.03 -3.31 19.79
CA ALA A 100 -3.09 -4.41 20.01
C ALA A 100 -1.68 -3.90 20.34
N THR A 101 -0.95 -4.65 21.15
CA THR A 101 0.46 -4.37 21.44
C THR A 101 1.37 -4.95 20.36
N GLU A 102 0.90 -5.94 19.61
CA GLU A 102 1.70 -6.74 18.67
C GLU A 102 1.16 -6.68 17.24
N LEU A 103 2.09 -6.78 16.28
CA LEU A 103 1.81 -6.98 14.86
C LEU A 103 1.10 -8.33 14.68
N GLU A 104 0.10 -8.41 13.81
CA GLU A 104 -0.56 -9.68 13.43
C GLU A 104 0.16 -10.31 12.22
N PRO A 105 0.93 -11.40 12.39
CA PRO A 105 1.67 -12.01 11.29
C PRO A 105 0.77 -12.51 10.15
N GLY A 106 -0.46 -12.93 10.46
CA GLY A 106 -1.46 -13.37 9.48
C GLY A 106 -1.92 -12.26 8.53
N LEU A 107 -1.64 -10.99 8.86
CA LEU A 107 -1.97 -9.82 8.04
C LEU A 107 -0.74 -9.20 7.35
N ASN A 108 0.39 -9.91 7.33
CA ASN A 108 1.52 -9.52 6.51
C ASN A 108 1.19 -9.67 5.03
N ALA A 109 1.71 -8.76 4.21
CA ALA A 109 1.44 -8.71 2.80
C ALA A 109 2.65 -8.29 1.96
N ILE A 110 2.69 -8.78 0.73
CA ILE A 110 3.54 -8.27 -0.34
C ILE A 110 2.69 -7.31 -1.17
N GLN A 111 3.16 -6.08 -1.32
CA GLN A 111 2.43 -5.02 -1.99
C GLN A 111 3.13 -4.61 -3.28
N THR A 112 2.34 -4.46 -4.34
CA THR A 112 2.78 -3.95 -5.63
C THR A 112 1.94 -2.75 -6.02
N MET A 113 2.61 -1.68 -6.45
CA MET A 113 1.98 -0.46 -6.93
C MET A 113 2.55 -0.10 -8.30
N VAL A 114 1.67 0.18 -9.25
CA VAL A 114 2.02 0.78 -10.54
C VAL A 114 1.49 2.20 -10.56
N LEU A 115 2.35 3.14 -10.91
CA LEU A 115 2.03 4.56 -11.01
C LEU A 115 2.23 5.01 -12.46
N SER A 116 1.40 5.93 -12.92
CA SER A 116 1.61 6.68 -14.15
C SER A 116 1.72 8.17 -13.84
N PHE A 117 2.50 8.90 -14.64
CA PHE A 117 2.62 10.35 -14.52
C PHE A 117 1.49 11.03 -15.30
N CYS A 118 0.53 11.61 -14.58
CA CYS A 118 -0.65 12.27 -15.14
C CYS A 118 -0.77 13.69 -14.56
N ASP A 119 -0.96 14.70 -15.41
CA ASP A 119 -1.19 16.09 -14.99
C ASP A 119 -0.14 16.63 -13.99
N GLY A 120 1.13 16.25 -14.18
CA GLY A 120 2.24 16.71 -13.32
C GLY A 120 2.43 15.92 -12.02
N VAL A 121 1.66 14.87 -11.77
CA VAL A 121 1.76 14.04 -10.55
C VAL A 121 1.68 12.55 -10.87
N TYR A 122 2.36 11.72 -10.09
CA TYR A 122 2.19 10.27 -10.16
C TYR A 122 0.88 9.84 -9.50
N ARG A 123 0.02 9.14 -10.24
CA ARG A 123 -1.23 8.54 -9.74
C ARG A 123 -1.20 7.02 -9.88
N ILE A 124 -1.98 6.34 -9.05
CA ILE A 124 -2.00 4.88 -8.97
C ILE A 124 -2.86 4.31 -10.11
N GLU A 125 -2.23 3.52 -10.97
CA GLU A 125 -2.94 2.72 -11.98
C GLU A 125 -3.34 1.36 -11.41
N MET A 126 -2.51 0.78 -10.55
CA MET A 126 -2.79 -0.52 -9.93
C MET A 126 -2.18 -0.56 -8.53
N PHE A 127 -2.95 -1.02 -7.56
CA PHE A 127 -2.44 -1.45 -6.26
C PHE A 127 -2.90 -2.87 -5.96
N GLN A 128 -1.97 -3.75 -5.61
CA GLN A 128 -2.25 -5.13 -5.24
C GLN A 128 -1.65 -5.43 -3.87
N ASN A 129 -2.47 -5.99 -3.00
CA ASN A 129 -2.10 -6.36 -1.63
C ASN A 129 -2.24 -7.88 -1.45
N THR A 130 -1.15 -8.62 -1.61
CA THR A 130 -1.19 -10.09 -1.58
C THR A 130 -0.79 -10.62 -0.19
N PRO A 131 -1.55 -11.52 0.45
CA PRO A 131 -1.15 -12.16 1.70
C PRO A 131 0.23 -12.82 1.61
N ALA A 132 1.12 -12.48 2.53
CA ALA A 132 2.47 -13.02 2.62
C ALA A 132 2.46 -14.35 3.41
N ALA A 133 1.66 -15.31 2.96
CA ALA A 133 1.43 -16.55 3.68
C ALA A 133 2.64 -17.50 3.71
N PHE A 134 3.54 -17.41 2.73
CA PHE A 134 4.75 -18.23 2.62
C PHE A 134 4.55 -19.73 2.93
N HIS A 135 3.49 -20.34 2.37
CA HIS A 135 3.15 -21.75 2.64
C HIS A 135 4.38 -22.68 2.55
N GLY A 136 4.58 -23.50 3.58
CA GLY A 136 5.71 -24.42 3.71
C GLY A 136 7.05 -23.75 4.11
N ARG A 137 7.07 -22.44 4.38
CA ARG A 137 8.25 -21.64 4.73
C ARG A 137 7.96 -20.70 5.92
N PRO A 138 7.63 -21.22 7.11
CA PRO A 138 7.28 -20.40 8.28
C PRO A 138 8.39 -19.42 8.67
N GLU A 139 9.66 -19.79 8.47
CA GLU A 139 10.83 -18.95 8.75
C GLU A 139 10.85 -17.65 7.93
N GLU A 140 10.30 -17.66 6.70
CA GLU A 140 10.21 -16.46 5.87
C GLU A 140 9.12 -15.50 6.38
N SER A 141 8.02 -16.05 6.90
CA SER A 141 6.95 -15.27 7.54
C SER A 141 7.43 -14.65 8.86
N GLU A 142 8.20 -15.40 9.65
CA GLU A 142 8.79 -14.91 10.90
C GLU A 142 9.81 -13.80 10.64
N LYS A 143 10.72 -13.99 9.67
CA LYS A 143 11.68 -12.95 9.25
C LYS A 143 10.97 -11.68 8.80
N LEU A 144 9.92 -11.81 7.98
CA LEU A 144 9.14 -10.65 7.54
C LEU A 144 8.47 -9.94 8.73
N SER A 145 7.87 -10.70 9.66
CA SER A 145 7.25 -10.14 10.86
C SER A 145 8.25 -9.41 11.74
N ALA A 146 9.43 -10.00 11.96
CA ALA A 146 10.50 -9.37 12.73
C ALA A 146 10.94 -8.05 12.10
N GLU A 147 11.17 -8.04 10.80
CA GLU A 147 11.54 -6.83 10.08
C GLU A 147 10.45 -5.74 10.15
N LEU A 148 9.16 -6.11 10.04
CA LEU A 148 8.06 -5.17 10.15
C LEU A 148 7.92 -4.62 11.57
N ARG A 149 8.23 -5.42 12.61
CA ARG A 149 8.28 -4.94 13.99
C ARG A 149 9.40 -3.92 14.22
N GLU A 150 10.56 -4.08 13.59
CA GLU A 150 11.67 -3.13 13.68
C GLU A 150 11.32 -1.74 13.14
N ILE A 151 10.40 -1.64 12.17
CA ILE A 151 9.90 -0.35 11.65
C ILE A 151 9.10 0.39 12.73
N GLY A 152 8.41 -0.36 13.59
CA GLY A 152 7.68 0.15 14.74
C GLY A 152 6.17 0.23 14.52
N LYS A 153 5.46 0.23 15.65
CA LYS A 153 3.99 0.33 15.70
C LYS A 153 3.54 1.72 15.21
N PRO A 154 2.61 1.81 14.23
CA PRO A 154 2.10 3.10 13.78
C PRO A 154 1.29 3.78 14.88
N ALA A 155 1.28 5.12 14.91
CA ALA A 155 0.51 5.86 15.90
C ALA A 155 -0.97 5.49 15.85
N GLY A 156 -1.60 5.32 17.01
CA GLY A 156 -3.02 4.99 17.15
C GLY A 156 -3.43 3.58 16.72
N ALA A 157 -2.47 2.71 16.44
CA ALA A 157 -2.69 1.26 16.45
C ALA A 157 -2.90 0.75 17.87
#